data_AF-A0AA43F4F3-F1
#
_entry.id   AF-A0AA43F4F3-F1
#
_cell.length_a   1.000
_cell.length_b   1.000
_cell.length_c   1.000
_cell.angle_alpha   90.00
_cell.angle_beta   90.00
_cell.angle_gamma   90.00
#
_symmetry.space_group_name_H-M   'P 1'
#
loop_
_entity.id
_entity.type
_entity.pdbx_description
1 polymer ?
#
loop_
_entity_poly.entity_id
_entity_poly.type
_entity_poly.pdbx_seq_one_letter_code
_entity_poly.pdbx_strand_id
1 'polypeptide(L)'
;MSLVLEGRLTGPWVEELNAVCRQMPVRRQRCAVIDLSGVTFIDADGKALLARLWRQGANLQASGCLTRCVVEEITGVSKLDSSSKDCDKLA
;
A
#
# COMPACT_ATOMS: atom_id res chain seq x y z
N MET A 1 12.74 -0.98 -9.54
CA MET A 1 12.38 0.42 -9.26
C MET A 1 11.45 0.37 -8.07
N SER A 2 11.75 1.11 -7.02
CA SER A 2 10.90 1.21 -5.82
C SER A 2 10.47 2.65 -5.62
N LEU A 3 9.23 2.84 -5.17
CA LEU A 3 8.69 4.10 -4.73
C LEU A 3 8.35 3.95 -3.25
N VAL A 4 9.00 4.74 -2.40
CA VAL A 4 8.75 4.75 -0.95
C VAL A 4 7.79 5.87 -0.65
N LEU A 5 6.70 5.56 0.04
CA LEU A 5 5.68 6.53 0.47
C LEU A 5 5.72 6.69 1.98
N GLU A 6 5.57 7.94 2.42
CA GLU A 6 5.56 8.30 3.84
C GLU A 6 4.36 9.19 4.15
N GLY A 7 3.89 9.13 5.40
CA GLY A 7 2.79 9.97 5.88
C GLY A 7 1.43 9.51 5.36
N ARG A 8 0.64 10.42 4.77
CA ARG A 8 -0.78 10.17 4.45
C ARG A 8 -0.98 10.09 2.94
N LEU A 9 -1.47 8.95 2.46
CA LEU A 9 -1.86 8.77 1.07
C LEU A 9 -3.33 9.17 0.91
N THR A 10 -3.56 10.47 0.73
CA THR A 10 -4.91 11.06 0.61
C THR A 10 -4.95 12.21 -0.38
N GLY A 11 -6.10 12.40 -1.03
CA GLY A 11 -6.35 13.56 -1.90
C GLY A 11 -5.24 13.76 -2.94
N PRO A 12 -4.56 14.93 -2.99
CA PRO A 12 -3.55 15.22 -4.01
C PRO A 12 -2.43 14.19 -4.14
N TRP A 13 -2.04 13.53 -3.03
CA TRP A 13 -0.99 12.51 -3.04
C TRP A 13 -1.38 11.24 -3.78
N VAL A 14 -2.68 10.96 -3.88
CA VAL A 14 -3.22 9.86 -4.70
C VAL A 14 -3.06 10.21 -6.18
N GLU A 15 -3.33 11.45 -6.56
CA GLU A 15 -3.19 11.92 -7.94
C GLU A 15 -1.73 11.92 -8.40
N GLU A 16 -0.83 12.44 -7.55
CA GLU A 16 0.63 12.43 -7.74
C GLU A 16 1.15 11.01 -7.93
N LEU A 17 0.81 10.08 -7.02
CA LEU A 17 1.21 8.68 -7.12
C LEU A 17 0.77 8.06 -8.46
N ASN A 18 -0.47 8.31 -8.86
CA ASN A 18 -0.99 7.82 -10.14
C ASN A 18 -0.23 8.42 -11.34
N ALA A 19 0.06 9.72 -11.33
CA ALA A 19 0.80 10.39 -12.39
C ALA A 19 2.22 9.84 -12.52
N VAL A 20 2.92 9.63 -11.40
CA VAL A 20 4.26 9.03 -11.38
C VAL A 20 4.20 7.59 -11.90
N CYS A 21 3.28 6.76 -11.41
CA CYS A 21 3.16 5.36 -11.84
C CYS A 21 2.82 5.20 -13.31
N ARG A 22 2.03 6.12 -13.91
CA ARG A 22 1.73 6.11 -15.36
C ARG A 22 2.95 6.35 -16.23
N GLN A 23 3.89 7.13 -15.74
CA GLN A 23 5.14 7.43 -16.45
C GLN A 23 6.17 6.31 -16.31
N MET A 24 5.96 5.38 -15.37
CA MET A 24 6.86 4.25 -15.20
C MET A 24 6.62 3.21 -16.31
N PRO A 25 7.64 2.85 -17.10
CA PRO A 25 7.50 1.83 -18.12
C PRO A 25 7.29 0.47 -17.45
N VAL A 26 6.09 -0.09 -17.59
CA VAL A 26 5.78 -1.48 -17.24
C VAL A 26 6.49 -2.39 -18.25
N ARG A 27 7.80 -2.56 -18.11
CA ARG A 27 8.52 -3.57 -18.88
C ARG A 27 8.14 -4.93 -18.29
N ARG A 28 7.82 -5.90 -19.16
CA ARG A 28 7.34 -7.27 -18.86
C ARG A 28 8.12 -8.06 -17.78
N GLN A 29 9.23 -7.55 -17.26
CA GLN A 29 10.11 -8.20 -16.29
C GLN A 29 10.41 -7.36 -15.03
N ARG A 30 9.95 -6.11 -14.92
CA ARG A 30 10.22 -5.25 -13.76
C ARG A 30 8.92 -4.65 -13.22
N CYS A 31 8.31 -5.35 -12.26
CA CYS A 31 7.24 -4.81 -11.42
C CYS A 31 7.75 -3.59 -10.66
N ALA A 32 6.97 -2.50 -10.59
CA ALA A 32 7.26 -1.39 -9.69
C ALA A 32 6.95 -1.82 -8.26
N VAL A 33 7.89 -1.63 -7.34
CA VAL A 33 7.65 -1.87 -5.90
C VAL A 33 7.14 -0.57 -5.29
N ILE A 34 6.03 -0.62 -4.57
CA ILE A 34 5.47 0.51 -3.82
C ILE A 34 5.59 0.15 -2.35
N ASP A 35 6.51 0.81 -1.65
CA ASP A 35 6.74 0.63 -0.23
C ASP A 35 5.88 1.59 0.58
N LEU A 36 4.95 1.01 1.33
CA LEU A 36 3.98 1.69 2.20
C LEU A 36 4.44 1.67 3.67
N SER A 37 5.67 1.26 3.96
CA SER A 37 6.16 1.12 5.35
C SER A 37 6.10 2.42 6.15
N GLY A 38 6.29 3.58 5.51
CA GLY A 38 6.18 4.89 6.15
C GLY A 38 4.77 5.49 6.12
N VAL A 39 3.78 4.81 5.52
CA VAL A 39 2.42 5.34 5.38
C VAL A 39 1.63 5.09 6.67
N THR A 40 1.07 6.17 7.22
CA THR A 40 0.32 6.18 8.48
C THR A 40 -1.19 6.25 8.26
N PHE A 41 -1.65 6.63 7.07
CA PHE A 41 -3.08 6.72 6.74
C PHE A 41 -3.32 6.60 5.23
N ILE A 42 -4.41 5.94 4.84
CA ILE A 42 -4.84 5.77 3.45
C ILE A 42 -6.37 5.98 3.40
N ASP A 43 -6.84 6.88 2.52
CA ASP A 43 -8.28 7.06 2.27
C ASP A 43 -8.83 6.06 1.24
N ALA A 44 -10.13 6.13 0.96
CA ALA A 44 -10.79 5.22 0.02
C ALA A 44 -10.19 5.32 -1.40
N ASP A 45 -9.85 6.53 -1.84
CA ASP A 45 -9.27 6.76 -3.17
C ASP A 45 -7.84 6.22 -3.25
N GLY A 46 -7.04 6.40 -2.20
CA GLY A 46 -5.71 5.82 -2.06
C GLY A 46 -5.75 4.30 -2.12
N LYS A 47 -6.69 3.66 -1.40
CA LYS A 47 -6.89 2.20 -1.48
C LYS A 47 -7.26 1.75 -2.90
N ALA A 48 -8.21 2.44 -3.54
CA ALA A 48 -8.65 2.11 -4.89
C ALA A 48 -7.52 2.23 -5.92
N LEU A 49 -6.65 3.24 -5.78
CA LEU A 49 -5.46 3.40 -6.61
C LEU A 49 -4.47 2.25 -6.40
N LEU A 50 -4.13 1.91 -5.15
CA LEU A 50 -3.22 0.81 -4.84
C LEU A 50 -3.74 -0.53 -5.40
N ALA A 51 -5.05 -0.77 -5.31
CA ALA A 51 -5.68 -1.95 -5.91
C ALA A 51 -5.57 -1.99 -7.44
N ARG A 52 -5.67 -0.83 -8.11
CA ARG A 52 -5.45 -0.73 -9.55
C ARG A 52 -3.99 -1.00 -9.91
N LEU A 53 -3.04 -0.44 -9.15
CA LEU A 53 -1.60 -0.62 -9.40
C LEU A 53 -1.18 -2.08 -9.18
N TRP A 54 -1.69 -2.73 -8.14
CA TRP A 54 -1.49 -4.17 -7.91
C TRP A 54 -1.97 -5.01 -9.10
N ARG A 55 -3.18 -4.76 -9.61
CA ARG A 55 -3.72 -5.45 -10.80
C ARG A 55 -2.90 -5.21 -12.07
N GLN A 56 -2.16 -4.10 -12.14
CA GLN A 56 -1.23 -3.78 -13.23
C GLN A 56 0.15 -4.43 -13.05
N GLY A 57 0.34 -5.20 -11.98
CA GLY A 57 1.58 -5.92 -11.69
C GLY A 57 2.56 -5.16 -10.80
N ALA A 58 2.15 -4.07 -10.14
CA ALA A 58 2.97 -3.48 -9.07
C ALA A 58 3.03 -4.41 -7.86
N ASN A 59 4.14 -4.41 -7.14
CA ASN A 59 4.26 -5.12 -5.87
C ASN A 59 4.06 -4.14 -4.71
N LEU A 60 3.15 -4.45 -3.79
CA LEU A 60 2.89 -3.61 -2.62
C LEU A 60 3.64 -4.18 -1.42
N GLN A 61 4.55 -3.40 -0.86
CA GLN A 61 5.29 -3.74 0.35
C GLN A 61 4.72 -2.96 1.54
N ALA A 62 4.49 -3.63 2.65
CA ALA A 62 4.00 -3.03 3.87
C ALA A 62 4.63 -3.70 5.09
N SER A 63 4.98 -2.92 6.10
CA SER A 63 5.55 -3.40 7.37
C SER A 63 4.72 -3.05 8.60
N GLY A 64 3.86 -2.02 8.53
CA GLY A 64 2.96 -1.63 9.62
C GLY A 64 1.61 -2.35 9.59
N CYS A 65 0.93 -2.48 10.74
CA CYS A 65 -0.35 -3.17 10.84
C CYS A 65 -1.44 -2.59 9.91
N LEU A 66 -1.53 -1.25 9.85
CA LEU A 66 -2.50 -0.56 8.99
C LEU A 66 -2.25 -0.88 7.51
N THR A 67 -1.02 -0.67 7.05
CA THR A 67 -0.68 -0.82 5.63
C THR A 67 -0.70 -2.28 5.21
N ARG A 68 -0.35 -3.20 6.12
CA ARG A 68 -0.47 -4.63 5.89
C ARG A 68 -1.92 -5.07 5.75
N CYS A 69 -2.83 -4.61 6.60
CA CYS A 69 -4.26 -4.89 6.48
C CYS A 69 -4.81 -4.44 5.12
N VAL A 70 -4.42 -3.24 4.67
CA VAL A 70 -4.80 -2.71 3.36
C VAL A 70 -4.23 -3.55 2.22
N VAL A 71 -2.96 -3.95 2.28
CA VAL A 71 -2.33 -4.81 1.26
C VAL A 71 -2.98 -6.19 1.22
N GLU A 72 -3.30 -6.79 2.37
CA GLU A 72 -4.00 -8.08 2.46
C GLU A 72 -5.41 -7.99 1.85
N GLU A 73 -6.17 -6.91 2.14
CA GLU A 73 -7.46 -6.60 1.52
C GLU A 73 -7.34 -6.49 -0.02
N ILE A 74 -6.32 -5.80 -0.52
CA ILE A 74 -6.10 -5.57 -1.95
C ILE A 74 -5.66 -6.85 -2.68
N THR A 75 -4.78 -7.63 -2.06
CA THR A 75 -4.18 -8.83 -2.68
C THR A 75 -5.11 -10.05 -2.58
N GLY A 76 -6.19 -9.97 -1.81
CA GLY A 76 -7.12 -11.06 -1.58
C GLY A 76 -6.54 -12.16 -0.68
N VAL A 77 -5.41 -11.91 -0.03
CA VAL A 77 -4.84 -12.83 0.96
C VAL A 77 -5.66 -12.70 2.23
N SER A 78 -6.73 -13.49 2.30
CA SER A 78 -7.52 -13.65 3.52
C SER A 78 -6.64 -14.36 4.55
N LYS A 79 -5.98 -13.60 5.43
CA LYS A 79 -5.26 -14.19 6.54
C LYS A 79 -6.29 -14.66 7.57
N LEU A 80 -6.58 -15.97 7.56
CA LEU A 80 -7.06 -16.64 8.76
C LEU A 80 -6.02 -16.38 9.86
N ASP A 81 -6.41 -15.53 10.82
CA ASP A 81 -5.94 -15.47 12.20
C ASP A 81 -4.41 -15.25 12.46
N SER A 82 -4.12 -14.18 13.21
CA SER A 82 -3.42 -14.24 14.51
C SER A 82 -2.75 -12.92 14.87
N SER A 83 -3.19 -12.40 16.02
CA SER A 83 -2.52 -11.43 16.89
C SER A 83 -2.76 -9.94 16.61
N SER A 84 -3.94 -9.49 17.05
CA SER A 84 -3.98 -8.48 18.12
C SER A 84 -2.85 -8.77 19.12
N LYS A 85 -1.93 -7.83 19.32
CA LYS A 85 -1.21 -7.72 20.58
C LYS A 85 -1.67 -6.43 21.22
N ASP A 86 -2.45 -6.62 22.27
CA ASP A 86 -2.60 -5.79 23.45
C ASP A 86 -2.09 -4.35 23.34
N CYS A 87 -3.02 -3.40 23.26
CA CYS A 87 -2.85 -2.12 23.93
C CYS A 87 -3.63 -2.18 25.25
N ASP A 88 -3.15 -2.93 26.24
CA ASP A 88 -3.60 -2.80 27.62
C ASP A 88 -2.49 -3.17 28.61
N LYS A 89 -1.79 -2.15 29.12
CA LYS A 89 -1.54 -1.99 30.56
C LYS A 89 -1.02 -0.58 30.84
N LEU A 90 -1.95 0.35 31.08
CA LEU A 90 -1.74 1.34 32.12
C LEU A 90 -2.19 0.71 33.44
N ALA A 91 -1.22 0.40 34.29
CA ALA A 91 -1.39 0.30 35.74
C ALA A 91 -0.09 0.81 36.37
#